data_AF-A0A961DFQ7-F1
#
_entry.id   AF-A0A961DFQ7-F1
#
_cell.length_a   1.000
_cell.length_b   1.000
_cell.length_c   1.000
_cell.angle_alpha   90.00
_cell.angle_beta   90.00
_cell.angle_gamma   90.00
#
_symmetry.space_group_name_H-M   'P 1'
#
loop_
_entity.id
_entity.type
_entity.pdbx_description
1 polymer ?
#
loop_
_entity_poly.entity_id
_entity_poly.type
_entity_poly.pdbx_seq_one_letter_code
_entity_poly.pdbx_strand_id
1 'polypeptide(L)' 'STSNRNFEGRQGKGGRTHLVSPLVAAATAVRGTLSGPWDLEEAR' A
#
# COMPACT_ATOMS: atom_id res chain seq x y z
N SER A 1 3.99 -0.48 -1.38
CA SER A 1 5.35 0.04 -1.65
C SER A 1 5.25 1.05 -2.78
N THR A 2 5.93 2.19 -2.65
CA THR A 2 6.05 3.21 -3.71
C THR A 2 7.31 3.05 -4.57
N SER A 3 8.02 1.94 -4.40
CA SER A 3 9.15 1.55 -5.26
C SER A 3 8.67 0.96 -6.60
N ASN A 4 9.61 0.66 -7.49
CA ASN A 4 9.33 0.08 -8.82
C ASN A 4 9.58 -1.45 -8.89
N ARG A 5 9.83 -2.11 -7.75
CA ARG A 5 10.14 -3.54 -7.70
C ARG A 5 9.47 -4.26 -6.52
N ASN A 6 8.83 -5.39 -6.79
CA ASN A 6 8.17 -6.26 -5.81
C ASN A 6 8.48 -7.76 -5.98
N PHE A 7 9.63 -8.10 -6.57
CA PHE A 7 10.08 -9.50 -6.67
C PHE A 7 10.18 -10.16 -5.29
N GLU A 8 9.97 -11.47 -5.26
CA GLU A 8 10.00 -12.28 -4.03
C GLU A 8 11.32 -12.11 -3.26
N GLY A 9 11.24 -12.15 -1.93
CA GLY A 9 12.39 -12.01 -1.04
C GLY A 9 12.90 -10.59 -0.85
N ARG A 10 12.45 -9.60 -1.63
CA ARG A 10 12.92 -8.20 -1.51
C ARG A 10 12.67 -7.58 -0.13
N GLN A 11 11.51 -7.86 0.46
CA GLN A 11 11.12 -7.35 1.78
C GLN A 11 11.22 -8.42 2.88
N GLY A 12 11.84 -9.56 2.58
CA GLY A 12 11.91 -10.72 3.47
C GLY A 12 11.16 -11.95 2.95
N LYS A 13 11.47 -13.10 3.54
CA LYS A 13 10.89 -14.41 3.17
C LYS A 13 9.37 -14.41 3.40
N GLY A 14 8.61 -14.82 2.40
CA GLY A 14 7.14 -14.89 2.45
C GLY A 14 6.42 -13.53 2.38
N GLY A 15 7.17 -12.43 2.24
CA GLY A 15 6.60 -11.09 2.09
C GLY A 15 5.92 -10.90 0.73
N ARG A 16 4.67 -10.44 0.74
CA ARG A 16 3.94 -9.99 -0.46
C ARG A 16 3.96 -8.47 -0.50
N THR A 17 4.35 -7.90 -1.64
CA THR A 17 4.44 -6.44 -1.80
C THR A 17 3.62 -5.98 -3.00
N HIS A 18 2.69 -5.05 -2.76
CA HIS A 18 1.98 -4.34 -3.83
C HIS A 18 2.70 -3.04 -4.18
N LEU A 19 2.89 -2.77 -5.47
CA LEU A 19 3.39 -1.50 -5.98
C LEU A 19 2.22 -0.55 -6.21
N VAL A 20 2.26 0.62 -5.59
CA VAL A 20 1.16 1.58 -5.58
C VAL A 20 1.71 3.00 -5.56
N SER A 21 0.88 3.99 -5.91
CA SER A 21 1.25 5.40 -5.79
C SER A 21 1.44 5.83 -4.33
N PRO A 22 2.14 6.95 -4.06
CA PRO A 22 2.26 7.48 -2.70
C PRO A 22 0.93 7.72 -2.00
N LEU A 23 -0.08 8.20 -2.72
CA LEU A 23 -1.42 8.45 -2.17
C LEU A 23 -2.11 7.15 -1.71
N VAL A 24 -2.05 6.10 -2.53
CA VAL A 24 -2.62 4.79 -2.18
C VAL A 24 -1.83 4.14 -1.02
N ALA A 25 -0.51 4.30 -0.99
CA ALA A 25 0.31 3.81 0.12
C ALA A 25 -0.08 4.46 1.45
N ALA A 26 -0.30 5.79 1.46
CA ALA A 26 -0.73 6.53 2.63
C ALA A 26 -2.14 6.09 3.09
N ALA A 27 -3.10 6.00 2.17
CA ALA A 27 -4.47 5.56 2.51
C ALA A 27 -4.50 4.13 3.07
N THR A 28 -3.74 3.21 2.45
CA THR A 28 -3.60 1.83 2.93
C THR A 28 -2.96 1.78 4.32
N ALA A 29 -1.98 2.65 4.61
CA ALA A 29 -1.34 2.72 5.92
C ALA A 29 -2.28 3.23 7.01
N VAL A 30 -3.15 4.20 6.69
CA VAL A 30 -4.17 4.73 7.61
C VAL A 30 -5.24 3.69 7.90
N ARG A 31 -5.77 3.02 6.86
CA ARG A 31 -6.90 2.10 7.00
C ARG A 31 -6.51 0.69 7.48
N GLY A 32 -5.25 0.28 7.28
CA GLY A 32 -4.78 -1.07 7.61
C GLY A 32 -5.16 -2.15 6.59
N THR A 33 -5.76 -1.77 5.47
CA THR A 33 -6.13 -2.65 4.35
C THR A 33 -5.88 -1.95 3.02
N LEU A 34 -5.74 -2.69 1.91
CA LEU A 34 -5.52 -2.09 0.59
C LEU A 34 -6.66 -1.11 0.25
N SER A 35 -6.33 0.18 0.10
CA SER A 35 -7.33 1.25 -0.05
C SER A 35 -6.77 2.45 -0.80
N GLY A 36 -7.66 3.12 -1.53
CA GLY A 36 -7.39 4.35 -2.25
C GLY A 36 -7.71 5.61 -1.42
N PRO A 37 -7.29 6.80 -1.88
CA PRO A 37 -7.52 8.06 -1.15
C PRO A 37 -8.98 8.39 -0.90
N TRP A 38 -9.87 8.05 -1.84
CA TRP A 38 -11.32 8.25 -1.73
C TRP A 38 -11.96 7.39 -0.62
N ASP A 39 -11.33 6.27 -0.23
CA ASP A 39 -11.83 5.41 0.86
C ASP A 39 -11.64 6.06 2.25
N LEU A 40 -10.97 7.21 2.34
CA LEU A 40 -10.81 7.99 3.58
C LEU A 40 -11.90 9.06 3.76
N GLU A 41 -12.72 9.31 2.75
CA GLU A 41 -13.71 10.39 2.76
C GLU A 41 -14.96 10.07 3.61
N GLU A 42 -15.08 8.87 4.18
CA GLU A 42 -16.20 8.46 5.04
C GLU A 42 -16.18 9.08 6.45
N ALA A 43 -15.20 9.92 6.77
CA ALA A 43 -15.07 10.56 8.09
C ALA A 43 -15.63 11.99 8.19
N ARG A 44 -16.48 12.43 7.25
CA ARG A 44 -17.13 13.75 7.32
C ARG A 44 -18.62 13.69 7.59
#